data_AF-A0A9D7X1W2-F1
#
_entry.id   AF-A0A9D7X1W2-F1
#
_cell.length_a   1.000
_cell.length_b   1.000
_cell.length_c   1.000
_cell.angle_alpha   90.00
_cell.angle_beta   90.00
_cell.angle_gamma   90.00
#
_symmetry.space_group_name_H-M   'P 1'
#
loop_
_entity.id
_entity.type
_entity.pdbx_description
1 polymer ?
#
loop_
_entity_poly.entity_id
_entity_poly.type
_entity_poly.pdbx_seq_one_letter_code
_entity_poly.pdbx_strand_id
1 'polypeptide(L)'
;MRTFTLLIVLACIIPTAAWSQTTCYPDGVLFQTQAEIDSFQVNNPGCTEIEGVVEIGTGKEVDITNLNGFSVLTAIGHNLNITFTKLTNLTGLDNLESI
;
A
#
# COMPACT_ATOMS: atom_id res chain seq x y z
N MET A 1 49.50 6.06 29.37
CA MET A 1 49.62 7.41 28.77
C MET A 1 49.52 7.19 27.26
N ARG A 2 48.31 7.25 26.70
CA ARG A 2 47.71 8.42 26.03
C ARG A 2 48.45 8.85 24.76
N THR A 3 47.85 8.51 23.62
CA THR A 3 47.69 9.35 22.41
C THR A 3 46.53 8.75 21.60
N PHE A 4 45.28 9.05 21.95
CA PHE A 4 44.39 10.05 21.30
C PHE A 4 44.18 9.82 19.79
N THR A 5 43.06 9.15 19.51
CA THR A 5 42.03 9.44 18.50
C THR A 5 42.33 10.55 17.48
N LEU A 6 42.19 10.22 16.19
CA LEU A 6 41.50 10.99 15.11
C LEU A 6 42.18 10.73 13.76
N LEU A 7 41.50 9.98 12.88
CA LEU A 7 41.33 10.39 11.48
C LEU A 7 40.03 9.78 10.97
N ILE A 8 39.05 10.67 10.84
CA ILE A 8 37.76 10.52 10.21
C ILE A 8 38.01 10.10 8.76
N VAL A 9 37.75 8.83 8.43
CA VAL A 9 37.40 8.49 7.05
C VAL A 9 35.89 8.42 7.03
N LEU A 10 35.33 9.49 6.47
CA LEU A 10 33.97 9.63 6.00
C LEU A 10 33.65 8.50 5.00
N ALA A 11 33.48 7.28 5.50
CA ALA A 11 32.82 6.22 4.76
C ALA A 11 31.34 6.51 4.90
N CYS A 12 30.74 6.95 3.78
CA CYS A 12 29.33 7.26 3.60
C CYS A 12 28.46 6.60 4.66
N ILE A 13 27.75 7.42 5.43
CA ILE A 13 26.46 7.00 5.96
C ILE A 13 25.64 6.74 4.70
N ILE A 14 25.76 5.54 4.14
CA ILE A 14 24.73 5.01 3.26
C ILE A 14 23.55 5.02 4.22
N PRO A 15 22.51 5.85 4.02
CA PRO A 15 21.25 5.45 4.58
C PRO A 15 21.02 4.13 3.88
N THR A 16 21.25 3.03 4.57
CA THR A 16 20.58 1.80 4.20
C THR A 16 19.12 2.15 4.47
N ALA A 17 18.48 2.80 3.50
CA ALA A 17 17.20 2.32 3.06
C ALA A 17 17.48 0.85 2.71
N ALA A 18 17.53 0.00 3.74
CA ALA A 18 17.02 -1.32 3.64
C ALA A 18 15.56 -1.02 3.35
N TRP A 19 15.21 -1.03 2.07
CA TRP A 19 13.83 -1.08 1.67
C TRP A 19 13.38 -2.39 2.31
N SER A 20 12.77 -2.31 3.49
CA SER A 20 11.91 -3.38 3.93
C SER A 20 10.94 -3.49 2.77
N GLN A 21 11.09 -4.53 1.95
CA GLN A 21 9.97 -5.00 1.14
C GLN A 21 8.96 -5.44 2.18
N THR A 22 8.18 -4.48 2.67
CA THR A 22 6.95 -4.78 3.40
C THR A 22 6.09 -5.41 2.34
N THR A 23 5.91 -6.72 2.45
CA THR A 23 4.99 -7.43 1.57
C THR A 23 3.63 -6.80 1.73
N CYS A 24 3.00 -6.51 0.60
CA CYS A 24 1.78 -5.73 0.58
C CYS A 24 0.58 -6.67 0.53
N TYR A 25 0.13 -7.08 1.71
CA TYR A 25 -0.98 -8.00 1.88
C TYR A 25 -0.81 -9.30 1.06
N PRO A 26 0.22 -10.13 1.34
CA PRO A 26 0.45 -11.38 0.60
C PRO A 26 -0.73 -12.36 0.70
N ASP A 27 -1.45 -12.35 1.82
CA ASP A 27 -2.62 -13.20 2.05
C ASP A 27 -3.95 -12.54 1.61
N GLY A 28 -3.88 -11.32 1.08
CA GLY A 28 -5.04 -10.52 0.70
C GLY A 28 -5.55 -9.58 1.81
N VAL A 29 -6.56 -8.79 1.47
CA VAL A 29 -7.10 -7.73 2.32
C VAL A 29 -8.58 -7.48 2.03
N LEU A 30 -9.35 -7.21 3.08
CA LEU A 30 -10.75 -6.79 3.01
C LEU A 30 -10.88 -5.34 3.47
N PHE A 31 -11.42 -4.48 2.61
CA PHE A 31 -11.78 -3.10 2.91
C PHE A 31 -13.29 -2.98 3.11
N GLN A 32 -13.73 -2.52 4.28
CA GLN A 32 -15.15 -2.40 4.64
C GLN A 32 -15.59 -0.94 4.89
N THR A 33 -14.64 0.00 4.95
CA THR A 33 -14.91 1.41 5.22
C THR A 33 -14.12 2.32 4.29
N GLN A 34 -14.66 3.51 4.01
CA GLN A 34 -13.95 4.53 3.23
C GLN A 34 -12.62 4.93 3.89
N ALA A 35 -12.59 5.00 5.22
CA ALA A 35 -11.39 5.39 5.96
C ALA A 35 -10.22 4.42 5.77
N GLU A 36 -10.46 3.12 5.60
CA GLU A 36 -9.40 2.14 5.33
C GLU A 36 -8.78 2.36 3.95
N ILE A 37 -9.61 2.69 2.94
CA ILE A 37 -9.12 3.04 1.60
C ILE A 37 -8.33 4.35 1.65
N ASP A 38 -8.90 5.39 2.28
CA ASP A 38 -8.27 6.72 2.38
C ASP A 38 -6.94 6.67 3.13
N SER A 39 -6.80 5.74 4.07
CA SER A 39 -5.58 5.54 4.86
C SER A 39 -4.62 4.52 4.26
N PHE A 40 -4.88 3.98 3.06
CA PHE A 40 -4.10 2.89 2.47
C PHE A 40 -2.59 3.16 2.48
N GLN A 41 -2.14 4.31 1.95
CA GLN A 41 -0.71 4.68 1.93
C GLN A 41 -0.15 5.15 3.28
N VAL A 42 -1.00 5.57 4.21
CA VAL A 42 -0.57 5.88 5.58
C VAL A 42 -0.22 4.58 6.30
N ASN A 43 -1.02 3.54 6.09
CA ASN A 43 -0.85 2.23 6.72
C ASN A 43 0.11 1.32 5.96
N ASN A 44 0.31 1.55 4.66
CA ASN A 44 1.20 0.77 3.79
C ASN A 44 2.10 1.72 2.96
N PRO A 45 3.05 2.42 3.59
CA PRO A 45 3.89 3.40 2.89
C PRO A 45 4.71 2.77 1.77
N GLY A 46 4.63 3.33 0.56
CA GLY A 46 5.37 2.84 -0.61
C GLY A 46 4.79 1.60 -1.27
N CYS A 47 3.63 1.14 -0.81
CA CYS A 47 2.93 0.00 -1.38
C CYS A 47 2.27 0.36 -2.72
N THR A 48 2.77 -0.18 -3.83
CA THR A 48 2.22 0.04 -5.18
C THR A 48 1.59 -1.22 -5.78
N GLU A 49 1.73 -2.37 -5.14
CA GLU A 49 1.15 -3.64 -5.57
C GLU A 49 0.54 -4.32 -4.36
N ILE A 50 -0.70 -4.81 -4.46
CA ILE A 50 -1.26 -5.71 -3.46
C ILE A 50 -1.03 -7.14 -3.96
N GLU A 51 -0.21 -7.90 -3.25
CA GLU A 51 0.21 -9.25 -3.66
C GLU A 51 -0.96 -10.25 -3.63
N GLY A 52 -1.87 -10.10 -2.66
CA GLY A 52 -3.00 -10.98 -2.40
C GLY A 52 -4.31 -10.63 -3.14
N VAL A 53 -5.39 -11.26 -2.70
CA VAL A 53 -6.76 -10.92 -3.13
C VAL A 53 -7.20 -9.59 -2.48
N VAL A 54 -7.86 -8.72 -3.23
CA VAL A 54 -8.48 -7.49 -2.73
C VAL A 54 -9.99 -7.65 -2.71
N GLU A 55 -10.59 -7.59 -1.52
CA GLU A 55 -12.03 -7.53 -1.35
C GLU A 55 -12.46 -6.13 -0.89
N ILE A 56 -13.42 -5.53 -1.57
CA ILE A 56 -14.01 -4.24 -1.21
C ILE A 56 -15.51 -4.43 -1.00
N GLY A 57 -15.92 -4.25 0.25
CA GLY A 57 -17.27 -4.58 0.72
C GLY A 57 -17.54 -6.09 0.77
N THR A 58 -18.46 -6.49 1.65
CA THR A 58 -18.90 -7.89 1.77
C THR A 58 -20.21 -8.01 2.54
N GLY A 59 -21.14 -8.84 2.04
CA GLY A 59 -22.36 -9.29 2.71
C GLY A 59 -23.45 -8.24 3.00
N LYS A 60 -23.11 -6.95 3.06
CA LYS A 60 -24.02 -5.81 3.28
C LYS A 60 -23.47 -4.57 2.59
N GLU A 61 -24.37 -3.63 2.28
CA GLU A 61 -23.98 -2.34 1.71
C GLU A 61 -23.07 -1.56 2.67
N VAL A 62 -21.95 -1.04 2.15
CA VAL A 62 -20.99 -0.20 2.85
C VAL A 62 -20.86 1.17 2.20
N ASP A 63 -20.61 2.21 3.00
CA ASP A 63 -20.46 3.60 2.56
C ASP A 63 -19.08 3.89 1.96
N ILE A 64 -18.64 3.04 1.03
CA ILE A 64 -17.46 3.28 0.18
C ILE A 64 -17.95 3.97 -1.10
N THR A 65 -17.48 5.19 -1.33
CA THR A 65 -17.97 6.10 -2.39
C THR A 65 -16.91 6.46 -3.41
N ASN A 66 -15.63 6.22 -3.12
CA ASN A 66 -14.52 6.39 -4.06
C ASN A 66 -13.35 5.46 -3.72
N LEU A 67 -12.43 5.28 -4.67
CA LEU A 67 -11.23 4.46 -4.52
C LEU A 67 -9.94 5.31 -4.57
N ASN A 68 -10.02 6.61 -4.31
CA ASN A 68 -8.90 7.55 -4.54
C ASN A 68 -7.63 7.20 -3.74
N GLY A 69 -7.79 6.58 -2.57
CA GLY A 69 -6.68 6.08 -1.76
C GLY A 69 -5.85 4.97 -2.43
N PHE A 70 -6.37 4.36 -3.50
CA PHE A 70 -5.69 3.34 -4.31
C PHE A 70 -5.02 3.88 -5.57
N SER A 71 -4.99 5.20 -5.76
CA SER A 71 -4.39 5.83 -6.96
C SER A 71 -2.90 5.56 -7.17
N VAL A 72 -2.21 4.99 -6.19
CA VAL A 72 -0.80 4.57 -6.29
C VAL A 72 -0.62 3.12 -6.75
N LEU A 73 -1.70 2.32 -6.76
CA LEU A 73 -1.62 0.91 -7.11
C LEU A 73 -1.43 0.75 -8.61
N THR A 74 -0.46 -0.08 -8.97
CA THR A 74 -0.14 -0.50 -10.33
C THR A 74 -0.50 -1.97 -10.58
N ALA A 75 -0.60 -2.80 -9.54
CA ALA A 75 -0.91 -4.22 -9.68
C ALA A 75 -1.71 -4.78 -8.49
N ILE A 76 -2.51 -5.81 -8.78
CA ILE A 76 -3.09 -6.73 -7.81
C ILE A 76 -2.65 -8.13 -8.24
N GLY A 77 -2.02 -8.90 -7.35
CA GLY A 77 -1.41 -10.19 -7.69
C GLY A 77 -2.41 -11.32 -7.89
N HIS A 78 -3.63 -11.15 -7.38
CA HIS A 78 -4.74 -12.08 -7.56
C HIS A 78 -6.04 -11.33 -7.92
N ASN A 79 -7.17 -11.67 -7.30
CA ASN A 79 -8.48 -11.15 -7.69
C ASN A 79 -8.78 -9.80 -7.03
N LEU A 80 -9.42 -8.91 -7.78
CA LEU A 80 -10.13 -7.74 -7.26
C LEU A 80 -11.64 -8.03 -7.24
N ASN A 81 -12.24 -8.06 -6.05
CA ASN A 81 -13.67 -8.23 -5.86
C ASN A 81 -14.28 -6.99 -5.22
N ILE A 82 -15.22 -6.34 -5.91
CA ILE A 82 -15.90 -5.13 -5.42
C ILE A 82 -17.39 -5.42 -5.36
N THR A 83 -17.95 -5.47 -4.15
CA THR A 83 -19.35 -5.82 -3.93
C THR A 83 -19.99 -4.94 -2.86
N PHE A 84 -21.28 -4.68 -3.00
CA PHE A 84 -22.07 -3.95 -2.00
C PHE A 84 -21.48 -2.59 -1.59
N THR A 85 -20.96 -1.82 -2.54
CA THR A 85 -20.45 -0.45 -2.32
C THR A 85 -21.40 0.59 -2.91
N LYS A 86 -21.20 1.87 -2.58
CA LYS A 86 -21.90 3.01 -3.19
C LYS A 86 -21.12 3.65 -4.34
N LEU A 87 -20.17 2.91 -4.91
CA LEU A 87 -19.35 3.39 -6.02
C LEU A 87 -20.22 3.61 -7.27
N THR A 88 -20.01 4.74 -7.94
CA THR A 88 -20.65 5.05 -9.23
C THR A 88 -19.71 4.87 -10.42
N ASN A 89 -18.41 4.77 -10.14
CA ASN A 89 -17.32 4.49 -11.07
C ASN A 89 -16.14 3.88 -10.30
N LEU A 90 -15.07 3.55 -11.01
CA LEU A 90 -13.85 2.98 -10.45
C LEU A 90 -12.68 3.98 -10.44
N THR A 91 -12.97 5.28 -10.45
CA THR A 91 -11.93 6.33 -10.34
C THR A 91 -11.13 6.11 -9.06
N GLY A 92 -9.80 6.23 -9.19
CA GLY A 92 -8.83 5.85 -8.17
C GLY A 92 -8.11 4.54 -8.47
N LEU A 93 -8.59 3.73 -9.43
CA LEU A 93 -7.87 2.55 -9.94
C LEU A 93 -7.19 2.80 -11.30
N ASP A 94 -7.08 4.06 -11.71
CA ASP A 94 -6.67 4.45 -13.07
C ASP A 94 -5.24 4.04 -13.45
N ASN A 95 -4.40 3.73 -12.45
CA ASN A 95 -3.01 3.32 -12.63
C ASN A 95 -2.81 1.79 -12.62
N LEU A 96 -3.86 0.98 -12.44
CA LEU A 96 -3.73 -0.48 -12.48
C LEU A 96 -3.36 -0.96 -13.88
N GLU A 97 -2.26 -1.69 -13.97
CA GLU A 97 -1.75 -2.30 -15.20
C GLU A 97 -2.04 -3.82 -15.24
N SER A 98 -2.17 -4.48 -14.08
CA SER A 98 -2.43 -5.93 -14.00
C SER A 98 -3.32 -6.35 -12.82
N ILE A 99 -4.10 -7.41 -13.07
CA ILE A 99 -4.92 -8.19 -12.13
C ILE A 99 -4.81 -9.66 -12.57
#